data_AF-A0A349BA95-F1
#
_entry.id   AF-A0A349BA95-F1
#
_cell.length_a   1.000
_cell.length_b   1.000
_cell.length_c   1.000
_cell.angle_alpha   90.00
_cell.angle_beta   90.00
_cell.angle_gamma   90.00
#
_symmetry.space_group_name_H-M   'P 1'
#
loop_
_entity.id
_entity.type
_entity.pdbx_description
1 polymer ?
#
loop_
_entity_poly.entity_id
_entity_poly.type
_entity_poly.pdbx_seq_one_letter_code
_entity_poly.pdbx_strand_id
1 'polypeptide(L)'
;MSRVSNLLADTGGTISLTLEGVRNTWDVRHWWREYVVQSAFLVSVTLTPVVLIAIPLGATISLQIGQLTRQLGAESFTGAAIIVGIIREAAPIAAALLIAGAGGSAMTADIGARNIRDELAAMEVMAI
;
A
#
# COMPACT_ATOMS: atom_id res chain seq x y z
N MET A 1 9.33 -32.57 -11.66
CA MET A 1 7.89 -32.29 -11.80
C MET A 1 7.19 -31.91 -10.49
N SER A 2 7.68 -32.32 -9.31
CA SER A 2 7.07 -31.99 -8.00
C SER A 2 7.14 -30.52 -7.56
N ARG A 3 8.18 -29.77 -7.96
CA ARG A 3 8.28 -28.33 -7.60
C ARG A 3 7.25 -27.46 -8.34
N VAL A 4 6.94 -27.82 -9.58
CA VAL A 4 6.00 -27.06 -10.42
C VAL A 4 4.56 -27.30 -9.93
N SER A 5 4.21 -28.52 -9.53
CA SER A 5 2.90 -28.80 -8.94
C SER A 5 2.68 -28.07 -7.61
N ASN A 6 3.70 -27.99 -6.77
CA ASN A 6 3.60 -27.29 -5.48
C ASN A 6 3.45 -25.77 -5.68
N LEU A 7 4.21 -25.16 -6.60
CA LEU A 7 4.05 -23.74 -6.94
C LEU A 7 2.64 -23.41 -7.46
N LEU A 8 2.07 -24.29 -8.29
CA LEU A 8 0.71 -24.12 -8.79
C LEU A 8 -0.32 -24.26 -7.66
N ALA A 9 -0.10 -25.16 -6.71
CA ALA A 9 -0.97 -25.31 -5.55
C ALA A 9 -0.93 -24.08 -4.62
N ASP A 10 0.27 -23.58 -4.28
CA ASP A 10 0.44 -22.41 -3.41
C ASP A 10 -0.15 -21.14 -4.03
N THR A 11 0.09 -20.95 -5.33
CA THR A 11 -0.49 -19.83 -6.10
C THR A 11 -2.01 -19.96 -6.16
N GLY A 12 -2.52 -21.17 -6.39
CA GLY A 12 -3.96 -21.46 -6.37
C GLY A 12 -4.61 -21.12 -5.04
N GLY A 13 -3.97 -21.48 -3.92
CA GLY A 13 -4.45 -21.15 -2.57
C GLY A 13 -4.47 -19.64 -2.29
N THR A 14 -3.44 -18.91 -2.72
CA THR A 14 -3.39 -17.44 -2.56
C THR A 14 -4.51 -16.76 -3.34
N ILE A 15 -4.77 -17.24 -4.56
CA ILE A 15 -5.85 -16.73 -5.42
C ILE A 15 -7.22 -17.07 -4.83
N SER A 16 -7.43 -18.29 -4.33
CA SER A 16 -8.71 -18.69 -3.75
C SER A 16 -9.05 -17.87 -2.50
N LEU A 17 -8.08 -17.68 -1.59
CA LEU A 17 -8.24 -16.85 -0.39
C LEU A 17 -8.58 -15.40 -0.76
N THR A 18 -7.91 -14.85 -1.78
CA THR A 18 -8.18 -13.50 -2.27
C THR A 18 -9.60 -13.39 -2.83
N LEU A 19 -10.04 -14.37 -3.64
CA LEU A 19 -11.38 -14.39 -4.23
C LEU A 19 -12.48 -14.54 -3.18
N GLU A 20 -12.28 -15.38 -2.16
CA GLU A 20 -13.21 -15.54 -1.06
C GLU A 20 -13.37 -14.25 -0.25
N GLY A 21 -12.25 -13.58 0.07
CA GLY A 21 -12.27 -12.27 0.71
C GLY A 21 -13.02 -11.21 -0.11
N VAL A 22 -12.75 -11.15 -1.42
CA VAL A 22 -13.44 -10.21 -2.34
C VAL A 22 -14.94 -10.51 -2.40
N ARG A 23 -15.33 -11.78 -2.52
CA ARG A 23 -16.74 -12.19 -2.56
C ARG A 23 -17.49 -11.79 -1.29
N ASN A 24 -16.86 -11.90 -0.13
CA ASN A 24 -17.49 -11.60 1.15
C ASN A 24 -17.46 -10.10 1.54
N THR A 25 -16.89 -9.25 0.69
CA THR A 25 -16.73 -7.81 0.96
C THR A 25 -18.05 -7.03 0.95
N TRP A 26 -19.14 -7.57 0.38
CA TRP A 26 -20.37 -6.81 0.15
C TRP A 26 -21.21 -6.47 1.40
N ASP A 27 -20.95 -7.09 2.55
CA ASP A 27 -21.71 -6.84 3.79
C ASP A 27 -21.18 -5.62 4.58
N VAL A 28 -21.05 -4.47 3.91
CA VAL A 28 -20.32 -3.27 4.38
C VAL A 28 -20.85 -2.72 5.72
N ARG A 29 -22.11 -2.98 6.07
CA ARG A 29 -22.74 -2.42 7.27
C ARG A 29 -22.24 -3.07 8.56
N HIS A 30 -21.87 -4.35 8.54
CA HIS A 30 -21.43 -5.08 9.73
C HIS A 30 -19.94 -4.81 10.05
N TRP A 31 -19.11 -4.61 9.03
CA TRP A 31 -17.65 -4.50 9.19
C TRP A 31 -17.10 -3.08 9.21
N TRP A 32 -17.95 -2.04 9.16
CA TRP A 32 -17.52 -0.64 9.06
C TRP A 32 -16.57 -0.20 10.18
N ARG A 33 -16.84 -0.62 11.42
CA ARG A 33 -15.97 -0.30 12.57
C ARG A 33 -14.57 -0.88 12.40
N GLU A 34 -14.51 -2.15 12.00
CA GLU A 34 -13.24 -2.85 11.78
C GLU A 34 -12.47 -2.24 10.61
N TYR A 35 -13.17 -1.90 9.52
CA TYR A 35 -12.57 -1.22 8.37
C TYR A 35 -11.88 0.10 8.74
N VAL A 36 -12.53 0.93 9.58
CA VAL A 36 -11.95 2.19 10.05
C VAL A 36 -10.73 1.94 10.94
N VAL A 37 -10.79 0.94 11.82
CA VAL A 37 -9.66 0.57 12.69
C VAL A 37 -8.46 0.09 11.86
N GLN A 38 -8.67 -0.80 10.88
CA GLN A 38 -7.59 -1.29 10.02
C GLN A 38 -7.03 -0.20 9.11
N SER A 39 -7.87 0.70 8.62
CA SER A 39 -7.43 1.87 7.86
C SER A 39 -6.55 2.80 8.72
N ALA A 40 -6.96 3.05 9.97
CA ALA A 40 -6.17 3.85 10.90
C ALA A 40 -4.84 3.17 11.26
N PHE A 41 -4.82 1.85 11.44
CA PHE A 41 -3.59 1.08 11.62
C PHE A 41 -2.65 1.24 10.42
N LEU A 42 -3.15 1.05 9.20
CA LEU A 42 -2.35 1.21 7.99
C LEU A 42 -1.79 2.62 7.84
N VAL A 43 -2.59 3.65 8.13
CA VAL A 43 -2.13 5.05 8.14
C VAL A 43 -1.04 5.24 9.21
N SER A 44 -1.19 4.69 10.40
CA SER A 44 -0.21 4.86 11.49
C SER A 44 1.17 4.28 11.14
N VAL A 45 1.22 3.15 10.42
CA VAL A 45 2.47 2.50 10.03
C VAL A 45 3.10 3.16 8.80
N THR A 46 2.29 3.71 7.90
CA THR A 46 2.78 4.30 6.63
C THR A 46 3.07 5.80 6.72
N LEU A 47 2.46 6.55 7.65
CA LEU A 47 2.59 8.00 7.73
C LEU A 47 4.04 8.46 7.92
N THR A 48 4.76 7.87 8.87
CA THR A 48 6.16 8.22 9.17
C THR A 48 7.08 8.03 7.96
N PRO A 49 7.15 6.84 7.31
CA PRO A 49 8.00 6.66 6.13
C PRO A 49 7.56 7.52 4.94
N VAL A 50 6.25 7.75 4.75
CA VAL A 50 5.75 8.66 3.70
C VAL A 50 6.31 10.07 3.89
N VAL A 51 6.20 10.65 5.10
CA VAL A 51 6.67 12.02 5.36
C VAL A 51 8.19 12.13 5.20
N LEU A 52 8.94 11.14 5.71
CA LEU A 52 10.39 11.12 5.61
C LEU A 52 10.91 11.06 4.17
N ILE A 53 10.17 10.41 3.27
CA ILE A 53 10.55 10.26 1.86
C ILE A 53 9.99 11.41 1.01
N ALA A 54 8.80 11.92 1.30
CA ALA A 54 8.14 12.96 0.52
C ALA A 54 8.90 14.30 0.52
N ILE A 55 9.52 14.67 1.65
CA ILE A 55 10.28 15.92 1.77
C ILE A 55 11.50 15.96 0.82
N PRO A 56 12.45 15.00 0.89
CA PRO A 56 13.61 15.01 -0.01
C PRO A 56 13.24 14.75 -1.47
N LEU A 57 12.24 13.90 -1.76
CA LEU A 57 11.77 13.70 -3.14
C LEU A 57 11.16 14.97 -3.72
N GLY A 58 10.29 15.66 -2.97
CA GLY A 58 9.69 16.91 -3.41
C GLY A 58 10.75 17.98 -3.68
N ALA A 59 11.74 18.11 -2.79
CA ALA A 59 12.84 19.05 -2.96
C ALA A 59 13.69 18.74 -4.20
N THR A 60 14.06 17.48 -4.43
CA THR A 60 14.86 17.08 -5.59
C THR A 60 14.11 17.28 -6.91
N ILE A 61 12.82 16.95 -6.97
CA ILE A 61 11.98 17.20 -8.15
C ILE A 61 11.85 18.70 -8.42
N SER A 62 11.62 19.50 -7.37
CA SER A 62 11.52 20.96 -7.49
C SER A 62 12.81 21.58 -8.04
N LEU A 63 13.98 21.09 -7.60
CA LEU A 63 15.27 21.58 -8.09
C LEU A 63 15.51 21.19 -9.55
N GLN A 64 15.22 19.94 -9.94
CA GLN A 64 15.40 19.48 -11.32
C GLN A 64 14.48 20.20 -12.30
N ILE A 65 13.19 20.29 -11.99
CA ILE A 65 12.23 21.00 -12.84
C ILE A 65 12.59 22.49 -12.89
N GLY A 66 12.96 23.10 -11.77
CA GLY A 66 13.40 24.50 -11.73
C GLY A 66 14.60 24.78 -12.65
N GLN A 67 15.60 23.89 -12.67
CA GLN A 67 16.73 24.03 -13.58
C GLN A 67 16.34 23.86 -15.04
N LEU A 68 15.48 22.89 -15.36
CA LEU A 68 14.97 22.68 -16.72
C LEU A 68 14.18 23.89 -17.22
N THR A 69 13.28 24.42 -16.39
CA THR A 69 12.43 25.55 -16.75
C THR A 69 13.25 26.83 -16.96
N ARG A 70 14.32 27.03 -16.18
CA ARG A 70 15.30 28.12 -16.40
C ARG A 70 16.01 28.01 -17.74
N GLN A 71 16.48 26.81 -18.09
CA GLN A 71 17.18 26.57 -19.37
C GLN A 71 16.27 26.83 -20.57
N LEU A 72 14.97 26.61 -20.42
CA LEU A 72 13.96 26.84 -21.45
C LEU A 72 13.39 28.28 -21.44
N GLY A 73 13.83 29.15 -20.52
CA GLY A 73 13.33 30.52 -20.40
C GLY A 73 11.88 30.65 -19.90
N ALA A 74 11.31 29.58 -19.33
CA ALA A 74 9.89 29.48 -18.98
C ALA A 74 9.61 29.60 -17.47
N GLU A 75 10.43 30.35 -16.71
CA GLU A 75 10.42 30.34 -15.23
C GLU A 75 9.04 30.60 -14.60
N SER A 76 8.19 31.39 -15.27
CA SER A 76 6.81 31.66 -14.85
C SER A 76 5.92 30.40 -14.77
N PHE A 77 6.27 29.33 -15.48
CA PHE A 77 5.54 28.06 -15.50
C PHE A 77 6.11 27.00 -14.53
N THR A 78 7.23 27.28 -13.85
CA THR A 78 7.93 26.30 -13.01
C THR A 78 7.03 25.68 -11.96
N GLY A 79 6.24 26.48 -11.23
CA GLY A 79 5.36 25.99 -10.18
C GLY A 79 4.25 25.06 -10.71
N ALA A 80 3.66 25.41 -11.85
CA ALA A 80 2.65 24.57 -12.50
C ALA A 80 3.24 23.23 -12.97
N ALA A 81 4.44 23.26 -13.56
CA ALA A 81 5.14 22.06 -14.01
C ALA A 81 5.46 21.11 -12.85
N ILE A 82 5.93 21.64 -11.72
CA ILE A 82 6.22 20.86 -10.51
C ILE A 82 4.96 20.17 -9.99
N ILE A 83 3.87 20.91 -9.81
CA ILE A 83 2.62 20.35 -9.25
C ILE A 83 2.06 19.25 -10.15
N VAL A 84 2.05 19.47 -11.46
CA VAL A 84 1.54 18.49 -12.42
C VAL A 84 2.38 17.21 -12.40
N GLY A 85 3.71 17.32 -12.38
CA GLY A 85 4.60 16.15 -12.31
C GLY A 85 4.46 15.38 -11.00
N ILE A 86 4.32 16.07 -9.87
CA ILE A 86 4.15 15.42 -8.57
C ILE A 86 2.82 14.69 -8.48
N ILE A 87 1.70 15.34 -8.82
CA ILE A 87 0.37 14.74 -8.64
C ILE A 87 0.14 13.56 -9.60
N ARG A 88 0.63 13.66 -10.84
CA ARG A 88 0.39 12.62 -11.85
C ARG A 88 1.32 11.42 -11.75
N GLU A 89 2.56 11.62 -11.32
CA GLU A 89 3.59 10.60 -11.43
C GLU A 89 4.22 10.28 -10.08
N ALA A 90 4.90 11.24 -9.46
CA ALA A 90 5.72 10.96 -8.29
C ALA A 90 4.88 10.50 -7.08
N ALA A 91 3.77 11.18 -6.79
CA ALA A 91 2.89 10.86 -5.66
C ALA A 91 2.24 9.47 -5.77
N PRO A 92 1.58 9.07 -6.87
CA PRO A 92 0.97 7.75 -6.97
C PRO A 92 2.01 6.61 -6.97
N ILE A 93 3.17 6.80 -7.60
CA ILE A 93 4.24 5.79 -7.59
C ILE A 93 4.79 5.62 -6.17
N ALA A 94 5.08 6.72 -5.47
CA ALA A 94 5.57 6.67 -4.09
C ALA A 94 4.55 6.01 -3.15
N ALA A 95 3.26 6.34 -3.28
CA ALA A 95 2.20 5.72 -2.50
C ALA A 95 2.09 4.21 -2.76
N ALA A 96 2.11 3.78 -4.03
CA ALA A 96 2.06 2.37 -4.39
C ALA A 96 3.24 1.57 -3.81
N LEU A 97 4.46 2.10 -3.92
CA LEU A 97 5.66 1.46 -3.38
C LEU A 97 5.63 1.37 -1.85
N LEU A 98 5.16 2.42 -1.16
CA LEU A 98 5.08 2.43 0.30
C LEU A 98 3.99 1.52 0.85
N ILE A 99 2.84 1.46 0.18
CA ILE A 99 1.77 0.52 0.54
C ILE A 99 2.26 -0.92 0.32
N ALA A 100 2.88 -1.21 -0.82
CA ALA A 100 3.40 -2.54 -1.11
C ALA A 100 4.51 -2.97 -0.12
N GLY A 101 5.39 -2.04 0.26
CA GLY A 101 6.48 -2.30 1.20
C GLY A 101 6.04 -2.28 2.66
N ALA A 102 5.85 -1.08 3.22
CA ALA A 102 5.60 -0.89 4.64
C ALA A 102 4.20 -1.36 5.05
N GLY A 103 3.17 -1.02 4.26
CA GLY A 103 1.79 -1.44 4.52
C GLY A 103 1.63 -2.96 4.44
N GLY A 104 2.09 -3.58 3.35
CA GLY A 104 1.99 -5.03 3.15
C GLY A 104 2.78 -5.83 4.19
N SER A 105 3.98 -5.36 4.57
CA SER A 105 4.77 -6.01 5.62
C SER A 105 4.07 -5.95 6.98
N ALA A 106 3.46 -4.81 7.31
CA ALA A 106 2.72 -4.65 8.56
C ALA A 106 1.47 -5.55 8.61
N MET A 107 0.72 -5.64 7.51
CA MET A 107 -0.42 -6.55 7.40
C MET A 107 0.01 -8.01 7.57
N THR A 108 1.10 -8.41 6.90
CA THR A 108 1.62 -9.79 6.98
C THR A 108 2.11 -10.11 8.39
N ALA A 109 2.78 -9.17 9.04
CA ALA A 109 3.27 -9.34 10.40
C ALA A 109 2.12 -9.45 11.42
N ASP A 110 1.06 -8.65 11.27
CA ASP A 110 -0.10 -8.71 12.16
C ASP A 110 -0.84 -10.04 12.04
N ILE A 111 -1.13 -10.49 10.80
CA ILE A 111 -1.75 -11.80 10.54
C ILE A 111 -0.86 -12.94 11.06
N GLY A 112 0.46 -12.85 10.84
CA GLY A 112 1.42 -13.83 11.35
C GLY A 112 1.43 -13.89 12.88
N ALA A 113 1.35 -12.74 13.56
CA ALA A 113 1.28 -12.68 15.02
C ALA A 113 -0.02 -13.31 15.55
N ARG A 114 -1.16 -13.10 14.89
CA ARG A 114 -2.44 -13.75 15.22
C ARG A 114 -2.38 -15.26 15.02
N ASN A 115 -1.66 -15.73 14.00
CA ASN A 115 -1.43 -17.15 13.76
C ASN A 115 -0.59 -17.79 14.87
N ILE A 116 0.50 -17.12 15.31
CA ILE A 116 1.35 -17.64 16.40
C ILE A 116 0.60 -17.72 17.74
N ARG A 117 -0.41 -16.86 17.94
CA ARG A 117 -1.29 -16.87 19.12
C ARG A 117 -2.50 -17.81 18.99
N ASP A 118 -2.57 -18.61 17.91
CA ASP A 118 -3.69 -19.50 17.58
C ASP A 118 -5.07 -18.81 17.47
N GLU A 119 -5.11 -17.49 17.31
CA GLU A 119 -6.36 -16.72 17.22
C GLU A 119 -7.13 -17.06 15.94
N LEU A 120 -6.43 -17.30 14.83
CA LEU A 120 -7.04 -17.67 13.54
C LEU A 120 -7.73 -19.04 13.62
N ALA A 121 -7.06 -20.02 14.22
CA ALA A 121 -7.61 -21.36 14.42
C ALA A 121 -8.82 -21.32 15.37
N ALA A 122 -8.78 -20.47 16.40
CA ALA A 122 -9.90 -20.29 17.31
C ALA A 122 -11.15 -19.73 16.58
N MET A 123 -10.97 -18.75 15.67
CA MET A 123 -12.09 -18.23 14.86
C MET A 123 -12.66 -19.30 13.93
N GLU A 124 -11.80 -20.09 13.28
CA GLU A 124 -12.22 -21.18 12.39
C GLU A 124 -13.10 -22.22 13.13
N VAL A 125 -12.72 -22.60 14.35
CA VAL A 125 -13.50 -23.55 15.18
C VAL A 125 -14.82 -22.93 15.66
N MET A 126 -14.85 -21.62 15.92
CA MET A 126 -16.06 -20.90 16.29
C MET A 126 -17.01 -20.62 15.11
N ALA A 127 -16.60 -20.98 13.89
CA ALA A 127 -17.36 -20.78 12.65
C ALA A 127 -17.77 -19.31 12.43
N ILE A 128 -16.83 -18.39 12.68
CA ILE A 128 -16.93 -16.94 12.44
C ILE A 128 -15.82 -16.47 11.50
#